data_AF-A0A3D4VNS9-F1
#
_entry.id   AF-A0A3D4VNS9-F1
#
_cell.length_a   1.000
_cell.length_b   1.000
_cell.length_c   1.000
_cell.angle_alpha   90.00
_cell.angle_beta   90.00
_cell.angle_gamma   90.00
#
_symmetry.space_group_name_H-M   'P 1'
#
loop_
_entity.id
_entity.type
_entity.pdbx_description
1 polymer ?
#
loop_
_entity_poly.entity_id
_entity_poly.type
_entity_poly.pdbx_seq_one_letter_code
_entity_poly.pdbx_strand_id
1 'polypeptide(L)'
;MNTYLSCIEIAHRISKLKPWLQFHDLDFFEIKAYGQDSIYVSVMGHAKNTYGLCFYFGNKAFNELLYLVENPELPNLQKARYQDALVVYFNKKEELGDEDLALIDASNIKLTRTQRYPVLRNVHKNYPGLLTEVEAEQLHEALMNFEKALLRYNIKKPVVDFEFDEFLSFRESKNGVWSLRVREVDYDDFDFPEPKFDFFEVRNINPRRFGQQIEIDTPLLNALMREDTKQPYLIRALVIIGVDDAHVYKYQILDKHADITQVYVEALIEFVEEFGRPEAIIVRDIEAANAMDQIAAMIQTPLAVFSELVSIDDFNDGLKEFKQSNTRFN
;
A
#
# COMPACT_ATOMS: atom_id res chain seq x y z
N MET A 1 -4.16 -8.57 24.89
CA MET A 1 -4.76 -9.94 24.77
C MET A 1 -6.28 -9.94 24.60
N ASN A 2 -7.07 -9.23 25.43
CA ASN A 2 -8.55 -9.24 25.33
C ASN A 2 -9.06 -8.73 23.95
N THR A 3 -8.49 -7.64 23.45
CA THR A 3 -8.88 -7.04 22.15
C THR A 3 -8.69 -8.00 20.97
N TYR A 4 -7.56 -8.71 20.91
CA TYR A 4 -7.27 -9.69 19.85
C TYR A 4 -8.32 -10.80 19.81
N LEU A 5 -8.67 -11.37 20.98
CA LEU A 5 -9.70 -12.40 21.06
C LEU A 5 -11.06 -11.88 20.59
N SER A 6 -11.44 -10.67 21.00
CA SER A 6 -12.66 -10.02 20.52
C SER A 6 -12.66 -9.84 18.99
N CYS A 7 -11.53 -9.40 18.41
CA CYS A 7 -11.38 -9.32 16.94
C CYS A 7 -11.61 -10.68 16.27
N ILE A 8 -10.99 -11.75 16.79
CA ILE A 8 -11.18 -13.11 16.27
C ILE A 8 -12.65 -13.52 16.34
N GLU A 9 -13.33 -13.30 17.46
CA GLU A 9 -14.74 -13.64 17.62
C GLU A 9 -15.65 -12.88 16.66
N ILE A 10 -15.48 -11.55 16.53
CA ILE A 10 -16.28 -10.71 15.63
C ILE A 10 -16.03 -11.13 14.16
N ALA A 11 -14.76 -11.24 13.77
CA ALA A 11 -14.40 -11.69 12.42
C ALA A 11 -14.97 -13.06 12.10
N HIS A 12 -14.98 -13.98 13.08
CA HIS A 12 -15.59 -15.29 12.92
C HIS A 12 -17.09 -15.19 12.66
N ARG A 13 -17.83 -14.33 13.39
CA ARG A 13 -19.27 -14.11 13.14
C ARG A 13 -19.52 -13.52 11.76
N ILE A 14 -18.72 -12.52 11.35
CA ILE A 14 -18.79 -11.95 9.99
C ILE A 14 -18.57 -13.05 8.94
N SER A 15 -17.61 -13.94 9.14
CA SER A 15 -17.34 -15.05 8.21
C SER A 15 -18.55 -15.96 8.00
N LYS A 16 -19.43 -16.11 9.01
CA LYS A 16 -20.66 -16.91 8.89
C LYS A 16 -21.72 -16.24 8.01
N LEU A 17 -21.66 -14.92 7.84
CA LEU A 17 -22.50 -14.17 6.90
C LEU A 17 -22.04 -14.35 5.44
N LYS A 18 -20.83 -14.88 5.21
CA LYS A 18 -20.23 -15.14 3.89
C LYS A 18 -20.31 -13.93 2.94
N PRO A 19 -19.75 -12.76 3.34
CA PRO A 19 -19.88 -11.53 2.55
C PRO A 19 -19.30 -11.66 1.14
N TRP A 20 -18.25 -12.46 0.95
CA TRP A 20 -17.63 -12.76 -0.37
C TRP A 20 -18.53 -13.49 -1.37
N LEU A 21 -19.74 -13.90 -0.98
CA LEU A 21 -20.74 -14.40 -1.94
C LEU A 21 -21.59 -13.27 -2.54
N GLN A 22 -21.50 -12.06 -1.97
CA GLN A 22 -22.30 -10.91 -2.33
C GLN A 22 -21.46 -9.75 -2.85
N PHE A 23 -20.18 -9.69 -2.48
CA PHE A 23 -19.27 -8.59 -2.78
C PHE A 23 -17.99 -9.07 -3.46
N HIS A 24 -17.46 -8.21 -4.32
CA HIS A 24 -16.19 -8.31 -5.01
C HIS A 24 -15.11 -7.45 -4.33
N ASP A 25 -13.86 -7.64 -4.74
CA ASP A 25 -12.70 -7.01 -4.13
C ASP A 25 -12.69 -5.46 -4.28
N LEU A 26 -13.49 -4.90 -5.21
CA LEU A 26 -13.67 -3.46 -5.43
C LEU A 26 -15.04 -2.94 -4.95
N ASP A 27 -15.86 -3.78 -4.31
CA ASP A 27 -17.12 -3.36 -3.72
C ASP A 27 -16.86 -2.81 -2.32
N PHE A 28 -16.86 -1.48 -2.17
CA PHE A 28 -16.45 -0.85 -0.92
C PHE A 28 -17.61 -0.55 0.03
N PHE A 29 -17.31 -0.66 1.33
CA PHE A 29 -18.09 -0.07 2.39
C PHE A 29 -17.32 1.08 3.01
N GLU A 30 -17.93 2.25 3.13
CA GLU A 30 -17.44 3.32 3.97
C GLU A 30 -18.11 3.23 5.36
N ILE A 31 -17.31 3.17 6.41
CA ILE A 31 -17.75 3.29 7.79
C ILE A 31 -17.27 4.62 8.34
N LYS A 32 -18.17 5.45 8.87
CA LYS A 32 -17.78 6.73 9.46
C LYS A 32 -18.55 7.01 10.74
N ALA A 33 -17.88 6.92 11.89
CA ALA A 33 -18.41 7.39 13.17
C ALA A 33 -18.45 8.92 13.21
N TYR A 34 -19.27 9.49 14.09
CA TYR A 34 -19.41 10.94 14.13
C TYR A 34 -18.12 11.61 14.63
N GLY A 35 -17.54 12.48 13.80
CA GLY A 35 -16.30 13.20 14.14
C GLY A 35 -15.02 12.39 13.98
N GLN A 36 -15.09 11.20 13.37
CA GLN A 36 -13.93 10.39 13.01
C GLN A 36 -13.73 10.37 11.49
N ASP A 37 -12.52 10.00 11.07
CA ASP A 37 -12.22 9.73 9.68
C ASP A 37 -12.95 8.48 9.15
N SER A 38 -13.08 8.41 7.84
CA SER A 38 -13.72 7.28 7.17
C SER A 38 -12.81 6.05 7.21
N ILE A 39 -13.41 4.87 7.39
CA ILE A 39 -12.75 3.57 7.22
C ILE A 39 -13.38 2.90 6.01
N TYR A 40 -12.58 2.56 5.03
CA TYR A 40 -13.05 1.87 3.82
C TYR A 40 -12.78 0.38 3.95
N VAL A 41 -13.78 -0.44 3.66
CA VAL A 41 -13.71 -1.89 3.81
C VAL A 41 -13.96 -2.56 2.47
N SER A 42 -13.01 -3.39 2.04
CA SER A 42 -13.15 -4.29 0.88
C SER A 42 -13.30 -5.73 1.36
N VAL A 43 -14.12 -6.49 0.63
CA VAL A 43 -14.37 -7.91 0.88
C VAL A 43 -13.67 -8.75 -0.18
N MET A 44 -12.67 -9.53 0.23
CA MET A 44 -11.96 -10.44 -0.65
C MET A 44 -12.63 -11.82 -0.70
N GLY A 45 -12.58 -12.46 -1.86
CA GLY A 45 -12.83 -13.91 -1.99
C GLY A 45 -13.89 -14.31 -2.98
N HIS A 46 -14.40 -13.36 -3.77
CA HIS A 46 -15.28 -13.67 -4.89
C HIS A 46 -14.63 -14.65 -5.87
N ALA A 47 -13.33 -14.47 -6.16
CA ALA A 47 -12.53 -15.36 -7.00
C ALA A 47 -12.14 -16.70 -6.34
N LYS A 48 -12.50 -16.94 -5.07
CA LYS A 48 -12.27 -18.18 -4.29
C LYS A 48 -10.79 -18.55 -4.04
N ASN A 49 -9.85 -17.67 -4.36
CA ASN A 49 -8.42 -17.86 -4.10
C ASN A 49 -8.05 -17.49 -2.66
N THR A 50 -8.33 -16.24 -2.29
CA THR A 50 -8.03 -15.67 -0.96
C THR A 50 -9.30 -15.09 -0.38
N TYR A 51 -9.60 -15.38 0.88
CA TYR A 51 -10.77 -14.84 1.58
C TYR A 51 -10.29 -13.88 2.65
N GLY A 52 -10.90 -12.70 2.72
CA GLY A 52 -10.49 -11.72 3.71
C GLY A 52 -11.31 -10.44 3.71
N LEU A 53 -10.98 -9.56 4.65
CA LEU A 53 -11.49 -8.21 4.79
C LEU A 53 -10.29 -7.27 4.88
N CYS A 54 -10.24 -6.24 4.03
CA CYS A 54 -9.23 -5.20 4.07
C CYS A 54 -9.85 -3.91 4.61
N PHE A 55 -9.22 -3.32 5.63
CA PHE A 55 -9.66 -2.09 6.28
C PHE A 55 -8.62 -0.98 6.02
N TYR A 56 -9.02 0.02 5.27
CA TYR A 56 -8.21 1.19 4.91
C TYR A 56 -8.65 2.37 5.78
N PHE A 57 -7.77 2.87 6.63
CA PHE A 57 -8.09 3.91 7.61
C PHE A 57 -7.77 5.30 7.05
N GLY A 58 -8.81 6.12 6.91
CA GLY A 58 -8.71 7.47 6.34
C GLY A 58 -8.66 7.50 4.81
N ASN A 59 -8.83 8.70 4.26
CA ASN A 59 -8.84 8.91 2.81
C ASN A 59 -7.48 8.62 2.17
N LYS A 60 -6.37 8.86 2.89
CA LYS A 60 -5.02 8.55 2.39
C LYS A 60 -4.87 7.08 2.00
N ALA A 61 -5.21 6.16 2.91
CA ALA A 61 -5.09 4.72 2.66
C ALA A 61 -6.02 4.25 1.53
N PHE A 62 -7.20 4.86 1.41
CA PHE A 62 -8.14 4.56 0.33
C PHE A 62 -7.65 5.09 -1.03
N ASN A 63 -7.12 6.31 -1.09
CA ASN A 63 -6.53 6.85 -2.29
C ASN A 63 -5.33 6.01 -2.76
N GLU A 64 -4.48 5.57 -1.83
CA GLU A 64 -3.37 4.63 -2.12
C GLU A 64 -3.85 3.32 -2.76
N LEU A 65 -4.99 2.78 -2.30
CA LEU A 65 -5.62 1.64 -2.95
C LEU A 65 -6.14 1.98 -4.36
N LEU A 66 -6.84 3.10 -4.53
CA LEU A 66 -7.38 3.51 -5.82
C LEU A 66 -6.26 3.69 -6.85
N TYR A 67 -5.13 4.28 -6.44
CA TYR A 67 -3.94 4.37 -7.27
C TYR A 67 -3.44 3.00 -7.75
N LEU A 68 -3.48 1.97 -6.90
CA LEU A 68 -3.12 0.60 -7.31
C LEU A 68 -4.13 -0.01 -8.31
N VAL A 69 -5.42 0.33 -8.18
CA VAL A 69 -6.47 -0.12 -9.10
C VAL A 69 -6.30 0.51 -10.48
N GLU A 70 -5.96 1.80 -10.52
CA GLU A 70 -5.74 2.55 -11.76
C GLU A 70 -4.39 2.21 -12.43
N ASN A 71 -3.43 1.68 -11.68
CA ASN A 71 -2.09 1.35 -12.17
C ASN A 71 -1.77 -0.15 -12.03
N PRO A 72 -2.53 -1.05 -12.71
CA PRO A 72 -2.36 -2.49 -12.59
C PRO A 72 -1.00 -2.97 -13.13
N GLU A 73 -0.37 -2.21 -14.02
CA GLU A 73 0.92 -2.50 -14.64
C GLU A 73 2.12 -2.24 -13.72
N LEU A 74 1.92 -1.63 -12.53
CA LEU A 74 3.01 -1.49 -11.57
C LEU A 74 3.60 -2.88 -11.22
N PRO A 75 4.93 -3.04 -11.20
CA PRO A 75 5.53 -4.30 -10.81
C PRO A 75 5.05 -4.73 -9.43
N ASN A 76 4.74 -6.01 -9.24
CA ASN A 76 4.09 -6.52 -8.02
C ASN A 76 4.83 -6.14 -6.73
N LEU A 77 6.16 -6.09 -6.76
CA LEU A 77 6.94 -5.68 -5.60
C LEU A 77 6.78 -4.19 -5.28
N GLN A 78 6.67 -3.34 -6.30
CA GLN A 78 6.50 -1.89 -6.12
C GLN A 78 5.08 -1.53 -5.66
N LYS A 79 4.07 -2.35 -5.96
CA LYS A 79 2.71 -2.18 -5.41
C LYS A 79 2.68 -2.11 -3.88
N ALA A 80 3.64 -2.76 -3.19
CA ALA A 80 3.74 -2.71 -1.73
C ALA A 80 4.06 -1.31 -1.17
N ARG A 81 4.42 -0.32 -2.01
CA ARG A 81 4.61 1.09 -1.61
C ARG A 81 3.29 1.81 -1.29
N TYR A 82 2.17 1.29 -1.78
CA TYR A 82 0.84 1.90 -1.70
C TYR A 82 -0.18 1.00 -1.00
N GLN A 83 0.29 -0.03 -0.29
CA GLN A 83 -0.58 -0.84 0.55
C GLN A 83 -0.48 -0.35 1.99
N ASP A 84 -1.59 0.15 2.51
CA ASP A 84 -1.74 0.52 3.92
C ASP A 84 -3.12 0.10 4.43
N ALA A 85 -3.19 -1.10 5.00
CA ALA A 85 -4.44 -1.66 5.48
C ALA A 85 -4.24 -2.58 6.68
N LEU A 86 -5.27 -2.69 7.51
CA LEU A 86 -5.41 -3.83 8.43
C LEU A 86 -6.23 -4.90 7.74
N VAL A 87 -5.76 -6.14 7.78
CA VAL A 87 -6.35 -7.24 7.02
C VAL A 87 -6.73 -8.39 7.94
N VAL A 88 -7.93 -8.91 7.73
CA VAL A 88 -8.39 -10.16 8.33
C VAL A 88 -8.50 -11.19 7.23
N TYR A 89 -7.54 -12.12 7.18
CA TYR A 89 -7.63 -13.27 6.28
C TYR A 89 -8.48 -14.38 6.89
N PHE A 90 -9.08 -15.20 6.05
CA PHE A 90 -9.79 -16.42 6.46
C PHE A 90 -9.07 -17.65 5.92
N ASN A 91 -8.16 -18.17 6.73
CA ASN A 91 -7.25 -19.26 6.35
C ASN A 91 -7.77 -20.62 6.80
N LYS A 92 -7.44 -21.67 6.05
CA LYS A 92 -7.68 -23.04 6.48
C LYS A 92 -6.77 -23.40 7.65
N LYS A 93 -7.12 -24.45 8.39
CA LYS A 93 -6.33 -24.91 9.55
C LYS A 93 -4.87 -25.18 9.19
N GLU A 94 -4.61 -25.72 8.01
CA GLU A 94 -3.27 -26.08 7.53
C GLU A 94 -2.39 -24.86 7.18
N GLU A 95 -2.98 -23.67 7.10
CA GLU A 95 -2.33 -22.40 6.74
C GLU A 95 -2.07 -21.50 7.96
N LEU A 96 -2.42 -21.96 9.17
CA LEU A 96 -2.27 -21.19 10.41
C LEU A 96 -0.88 -21.39 11.01
N GLY A 97 -0.25 -20.28 11.42
CA GLY A 97 0.96 -20.33 12.24
C GLY A 97 0.66 -20.61 13.72
N ASP A 98 1.71 -20.86 14.51
CA ASP A 98 1.59 -21.19 15.93
C ASP A 98 0.88 -20.09 16.75
N GLU A 99 1.17 -18.81 16.44
CA GLU A 99 0.54 -17.66 17.09
C GLU A 99 -0.95 -17.54 16.75
N ASP A 100 -1.32 -17.80 15.49
CA ASP A 100 -2.72 -17.78 15.05
C ASP A 100 -3.51 -18.91 15.72
N LEU A 101 -2.92 -20.10 15.81
CA LEU A 101 -3.51 -21.25 16.49
C LEU A 101 -3.76 -20.95 17.97
N ALA A 102 -2.78 -20.34 18.66
CA ALA A 102 -2.93 -19.97 20.06
C ALA A 102 -4.08 -18.97 20.30
N LEU A 103 -4.23 -17.98 19.41
CA LEU A 103 -5.34 -17.03 19.47
C LEU A 103 -6.70 -17.70 19.23
N ILE A 104 -6.78 -18.61 18.26
CA ILE A 104 -8.02 -19.32 17.95
C ILE A 104 -8.41 -20.25 19.09
N ASP A 105 -7.46 -21.00 19.66
CA ASP A 105 -7.73 -21.89 20.80
C ASP A 105 -8.21 -21.09 22.03
N ALA A 106 -7.60 -19.93 22.30
CA ALA A 106 -8.02 -19.04 23.37
C ALA A 106 -9.42 -18.41 23.16
N SER A 107 -9.87 -18.27 21.90
CA SER A 107 -11.20 -17.75 21.55
C SER A 107 -12.34 -18.79 21.70
N ASN A 108 -12.03 -20.01 22.17
CA ASN A 108 -12.97 -21.14 22.27
C ASN A 108 -13.64 -21.53 20.93
N ILE A 109 -13.07 -21.13 19.79
CA ILE A 109 -13.56 -21.54 18.47
C ILE A 109 -13.06 -22.96 18.18
N LYS A 110 -14.00 -23.87 17.94
CA LYS A 110 -13.66 -25.27 17.65
C LYS A 110 -13.01 -25.40 16.26
N LEU A 111 -11.75 -25.85 16.24
CA LEU A 111 -11.03 -26.18 15.01
C LEU A 111 -11.62 -27.43 14.32
N THR A 112 -12.03 -27.26 13.07
CA THR A 112 -12.48 -28.26 12.10
C THR A 112 -11.73 -28.09 10.76
N ARG A 113 -11.65 -29.14 9.94
CA ARG A 113 -10.89 -29.12 8.67
C ARG A 113 -11.57 -28.34 7.53
N THR A 114 -12.89 -28.17 7.59
CA THR A 114 -13.68 -27.58 6.50
C THR A 114 -13.89 -26.08 6.65
N GLN A 115 -13.58 -25.53 7.82
CA GLN A 115 -13.79 -24.12 8.13
C GLN A 115 -12.49 -23.32 7.94
N ARG A 116 -12.67 -22.04 7.61
CA ARG A 116 -11.63 -21.01 7.61
C ARG A 116 -11.68 -20.19 8.91
N TYR A 117 -10.53 -19.74 9.38
CA TYR A 117 -10.34 -19.04 10.64
C TYR A 117 -9.75 -17.65 10.41
N PRO A 118 -10.17 -16.65 11.21
CA PRO A 118 -9.61 -15.31 11.12
C PRO A 118 -8.11 -15.29 11.44
N VAL A 119 -7.34 -14.58 10.63
CA VAL A 119 -5.91 -14.34 10.79
C VAL A 119 -5.68 -12.84 10.64
N LEU A 120 -5.23 -12.19 11.70
CA LEU A 120 -5.09 -10.73 11.77
C LEU A 120 -3.70 -10.32 11.32
N ARG A 121 -3.60 -9.41 10.36
CA ARG A 121 -2.33 -8.88 9.85
C ARG A 121 -2.43 -7.38 9.62
N ASN A 122 -1.32 -6.66 9.77
CA ASN A 122 -1.17 -5.37 9.12
C ASN A 122 -0.50 -5.58 7.76
N VAL A 123 -0.87 -4.76 6.80
CA VAL A 123 -0.20 -4.64 5.50
C VAL A 123 0.15 -3.18 5.36
N HIS A 124 1.18 -2.79 6.10
CA HIS A 124 1.80 -1.49 5.93
C HIS A 124 2.81 -1.55 4.78
N LYS A 125 3.10 -0.37 4.23
CA LYS A 125 4.13 -0.16 3.23
C LYS A 125 5.38 -0.95 3.62
N ASN A 126 5.92 -1.73 2.68
CA ASN A 126 7.11 -2.58 2.79
C ASN A 126 6.89 -4.07 3.15
N TYR A 127 6.05 -4.52 4.10
CA TYR A 127 5.86 -5.97 4.34
C TYR A 127 4.72 -6.30 5.32
N PRO A 128 3.88 -7.32 5.07
CA PRO A 128 2.84 -7.73 6.01
C PRO A 128 3.35 -8.23 7.36
N GLY A 129 2.57 -7.98 8.42
CA GLY A 129 2.98 -8.20 9.80
C GLY A 129 1.91 -8.55 10.80
N LEU A 130 2.33 -8.68 12.05
CA LEU A 130 1.44 -8.79 13.20
C LEU A 130 0.95 -7.40 13.59
N LEU A 131 -0.29 -7.35 14.10
CA LEU A 131 -0.85 -6.10 14.60
C LEU A 131 -0.09 -5.61 15.84
N THR A 132 0.03 -4.29 15.95
CA THR A 132 0.31 -3.64 17.25
C THR A 132 -0.94 -3.62 18.13
N GLU A 133 -0.79 -3.32 19.44
CA GLU A 133 -1.95 -3.19 20.32
C GLU A 133 -2.91 -2.08 19.86
N VAL A 134 -2.37 -0.95 19.37
CA VAL A 134 -3.16 0.16 18.84
C VAL A 134 -3.92 -0.25 17.58
N GLU A 135 -3.25 -0.95 16.65
CA GLU A 135 -3.91 -1.46 15.44
C GLU A 135 -4.98 -2.50 15.77
N ALA A 136 -4.77 -3.33 16.79
CA ALA A 136 -5.79 -4.28 17.25
C ALA A 136 -7.04 -3.58 17.79
N GLU A 137 -6.89 -2.45 18.49
CA GLU A 137 -8.02 -1.62 18.96
C GLU A 137 -8.76 -0.95 17.80
N GLN A 138 -8.03 -0.39 16.83
CA GLN A 138 -8.60 0.19 15.62
C GLN A 138 -9.37 -0.86 14.80
N LEU A 139 -8.78 -2.03 14.60
CA LEU A 139 -9.43 -3.13 13.89
C LEU A 139 -10.65 -3.65 14.64
N HIS A 140 -10.62 -3.70 15.97
CA HIS A 140 -11.75 -4.11 16.78
C HIS A 140 -12.97 -3.21 16.55
N GLU A 141 -12.77 -1.89 16.60
CA GLU A 141 -13.84 -0.92 16.32
C GLU A 141 -14.37 -1.05 14.88
N ALA A 142 -13.46 -1.17 13.91
CA ALA A 142 -13.80 -1.34 12.51
C ALA A 142 -14.63 -2.61 12.27
N LEU A 143 -14.23 -3.74 12.85
CA LEU A 143 -14.95 -5.02 12.76
C LEU A 143 -16.36 -4.93 13.37
N MET A 144 -16.50 -4.32 14.56
CA MET A 144 -17.81 -4.14 15.19
C MET A 144 -18.76 -3.33 14.31
N ASN A 145 -18.26 -2.23 13.72
CA ASN A 145 -19.08 -1.36 12.89
C ASN A 145 -19.37 -1.99 11.53
N PHE A 146 -18.43 -2.76 10.97
CA PHE A 146 -18.63 -3.50 9.74
C PHE A 146 -19.66 -4.64 9.90
N GLU A 147 -19.64 -5.37 11.03
CA GLU A 147 -20.66 -6.37 11.34
C GLU A 147 -22.07 -5.74 11.35
N LYS A 148 -22.22 -4.57 12.00
CA LYS A 148 -23.50 -3.82 12.00
C LYS A 148 -23.89 -3.37 10.58
N ALA A 149 -22.94 -2.90 9.78
CA ALA A 149 -23.18 -2.48 8.40
C ALA A 149 -23.68 -3.65 7.54
N LEU A 150 -23.01 -4.81 7.60
CA LEU A 150 -23.40 -6.03 6.88
C LEU A 150 -24.78 -6.54 7.31
N LEU A 151 -25.06 -6.56 8.62
CA LEU A 151 -26.38 -6.93 9.12
C LEU A 151 -27.47 -5.98 8.62
N ARG A 152 -27.19 -4.67 8.57
CA ARG A 152 -28.13 -3.68 8.03
C ARG A 152 -28.33 -3.85 6.52
N TYR A 153 -27.25 -4.13 5.78
CA TYR A 153 -27.31 -4.42 4.34
C TYR A 153 -28.18 -5.65 4.06
N ASN A 154 -27.97 -6.76 4.78
CA ASN A 154 -28.74 -7.99 4.60
C ASN A 154 -30.26 -7.79 4.82
N ILE A 155 -30.65 -6.79 5.62
CA ILE A 155 -32.06 -6.41 5.86
C ILE A 155 -32.57 -5.46 4.78
N LYS A 156 -31.80 -4.42 4.43
CA LYS A 156 -32.27 -3.32 3.57
C LYS A 156 -32.07 -3.56 2.08
N LYS A 157 -31.01 -4.30 1.71
CA LYS A 157 -30.59 -4.60 0.34
C LYS A 157 -30.75 -3.40 -0.61
N PRO A 158 -30.11 -2.26 -0.32
CA PRO A 158 -30.10 -1.16 -1.26
C PRO A 158 -29.50 -1.62 -2.60
N VAL A 159 -30.01 -1.07 -3.69
CA VAL A 159 -29.40 -1.22 -5.03
C VAL A 159 -28.20 -0.29 -5.05
N VAL A 160 -27.04 -0.84 -5.41
CA VAL A 160 -25.75 -0.14 -5.50
C VAL A 160 -25.15 -0.50 -6.84
N ASP A 161 -24.65 0.49 -7.55
CA ASP A 161 -23.88 0.28 -8.76
C ASP A 161 -22.37 0.29 -8.47
N PHE A 162 -21.83 -0.87 -8.12
CA PHE A 162 -20.40 -1.00 -7.87
C PHE A 162 -19.54 -0.89 -9.14
N GLU A 163 -20.15 -0.93 -10.33
CA GLU A 163 -19.43 -0.72 -11.60
C GLU A 163 -19.22 0.78 -11.89
N PHE A 164 -19.87 1.69 -11.15
CA PHE A 164 -19.83 3.14 -11.37
C PHE A 164 -19.87 3.94 -10.07
N ASP A 165 -18.70 4.36 -9.58
CA ASP A 165 -18.49 5.37 -8.53
C ASP A 165 -19.33 5.24 -7.24
N GLU A 166 -20.11 4.19 -6.99
CA GLU A 166 -20.95 4.08 -5.81
C GLU A 166 -20.40 3.12 -4.76
N PHE A 167 -20.53 3.49 -3.48
CA PHE A 167 -20.25 2.62 -2.35
C PHE A 167 -21.34 2.66 -1.27
N LEU A 168 -21.30 1.64 -0.41
CA LEU A 168 -22.17 1.52 0.75
C LEU A 168 -21.63 2.35 1.92
N SER A 169 -22.29 3.45 2.24
CA SER A 169 -21.90 4.34 3.33
C SER A 169 -22.71 4.09 4.60
N PHE A 170 -22.05 3.56 5.62
CA PHE A 170 -22.57 3.34 6.97
C PHE A 170 -22.04 4.41 7.92
N ARG A 171 -22.86 5.44 8.18
CA ARG A 171 -22.45 6.60 8.99
C ARG A 171 -23.29 6.81 10.24
N GLU A 172 -22.61 7.26 11.28
CA GLU A 172 -23.21 7.76 12.51
C GLU A 172 -23.48 9.27 12.41
N SER A 173 -24.68 9.68 12.81
CA SER A 173 -25.03 11.09 12.95
C SER A 173 -24.56 11.64 14.30
N LYS A 174 -24.56 12.97 14.46
CA LYS A 174 -24.28 13.65 15.73
C LYS A 174 -25.12 13.14 16.93
N ASN A 175 -26.30 12.60 16.65
CA ASN A 175 -27.22 12.07 17.66
C ASN A 175 -26.99 10.57 17.95
N GLY A 176 -25.91 9.95 17.44
CA GLY A 176 -25.59 8.53 17.63
C GLY A 176 -26.41 7.57 16.76
N VAL A 177 -27.21 8.08 15.81
CA VAL A 177 -28.02 7.24 14.93
C VAL A 177 -27.21 6.81 13.71
N TRP A 178 -27.12 5.50 13.50
CA TRP A 178 -26.44 4.88 12.36
C TRP A 178 -27.38 4.65 11.16
N SER A 179 -26.95 5.10 9.98
CA SER A 179 -27.68 4.92 8.72
C SER A 179 -26.79 4.32 7.63
N LEU A 180 -27.38 3.45 6.81
CA LEU A 180 -26.75 2.88 5.62
C LEU A 180 -27.38 3.55 4.39
N ARG A 181 -26.55 4.11 3.51
CA ARG A 181 -26.96 4.78 2.27
C ARG A 181 -25.98 4.44 1.16
N VAL A 182 -26.41 4.63 -0.08
CA VAL A 182 -25.52 4.63 -1.25
C VAL A 182 -24.95 6.04 -1.42
N ARG A 183 -23.68 6.14 -1.79
CA ARG A 183 -22.99 7.40 -2.09
C ARG A 183 -22.06 7.23 -3.25
N GLU A 184 -21.85 8.31 -3.98
CA GLU A 184 -20.79 8.45 -4.96
C GLU A 184 -19.42 8.63 -4.27
N VAL A 185 -18.37 8.15 -4.93
CA VAL A 185 -16.97 8.33 -4.57
C VAL A 185 -16.60 9.78 -4.80
N ASP A 186 -16.18 10.44 -3.72
CA ASP A 186 -15.51 11.72 -3.79
C ASP A 186 -14.01 11.42 -3.79
N TYR A 187 -13.37 11.57 -4.96
CA TYR A 187 -11.93 11.37 -5.09
C TYR A 187 -11.24 12.59 -4.51
N ASP A 188 -10.52 12.40 -3.40
CA ASP A 188 -9.56 13.40 -2.94
C ASP A 188 -8.27 13.27 -3.77
N ASP A 189 -7.66 14.39 -4.13
CA ASP A 189 -6.33 14.39 -4.74
C ASP A 189 -5.34 13.64 -3.85
N PHE A 190 -4.42 12.92 -4.47
CA PHE A 190 -3.37 12.20 -3.76
C PHE A 190 -2.39 13.20 -3.13
N ASP A 191 -2.43 13.34 -1.81
CA ASP A 191 -1.58 14.30 -1.10
C ASP A 191 -0.16 13.72 -0.89
N PHE A 192 0.82 14.33 -1.56
CA PHE A 192 2.23 14.03 -1.39
C PHE A 192 2.91 15.11 -0.54
N PRO A 193 3.90 14.76 0.29
CA PRO A 193 4.66 15.75 1.03
C PRO A 193 5.27 16.79 0.07
N GLU A 194 5.15 18.08 0.41
CA GLU A 194 5.74 19.13 -0.41
C GLU A 194 7.28 18.98 -0.50
N PRO A 195 7.85 19.00 -1.72
CA PRO A 195 9.31 18.97 -1.90
C PRO A 195 9.93 20.23 -1.33
N LYS A 196 11.13 20.11 -0.73
CA LYS A 196 11.84 21.24 -0.11
C LYS A 196 13.21 21.40 -0.74
N PHE A 197 13.43 22.51 -1.42
CA PHE A 197 14.71 22.87 -2.03
C PHE A 197 14.88 24.38 -2.10
N ASP A 198 16.12 24.85 -2.24
CA ASP A 198 16.39 26.28 -2.46
C ASP A 198 16.19 26.64 -3.95
N PHE A 199 15.21 27.50 -4.23
CA PHE A 199 14.91 27.97 -5.58
C PHE A 199 16.10 28.66 -6.26
N PHE A 200 16.95 29.36 -5.51
CA PHE A 200 18.11 30.04 -6.07
C PHE A 200 19.23 29.08 -6.44
N GLU A 201 19.39 28.00 -5.68
CA GLU A 201 20.35 26.92 -5.96
C GLU A 201 19.97 26.19 -7.25
N VAL A 202 18.74 25.68 -7.32
CA VAL A 202 18.24 24.95 -8.49
C VAL A 202 18.25 25.81 -9.76
N ARG A 203 17.91 27.10 -9.65
CA ARG A 203 17.91 28.00 -10.82
C ARG A 203 19.30 28.23 -11.40
N ASN A 204 20.34 28.19 -10.55
CA ASN A 204 21.73 28.41 -10.95
C ASN A 204 22.51 27.11 -11.16
N ILE A 205 21.83 25.97 -11.07
CA ILE A 205 22.43 24.66 -11.19
C ILE A 205 23.08 24.45 -12.57
N ASN A 206 24.10 23.60 -12.57
CA ASN A 206 25.03 23.33 -13.67
C ASN A 206 24.37 23.46 -15.07
N PRO A 207 24.83 24.39 -15.94
CA PRO A 207 24.24 24.60 -17.25
C PRO A 207 24.66 23.55 -18.28
N ARG A 208 25.62 22.66 -17.95
CA ARG A 208 26.08 21.61 -18.85
C ARG A 208 24.94 20.64 -19.16
N ARG A 209 24.96 20.09 -20.37
CA ARG A 209 24.07 19.00 -20.79
C ARG A 209 24.79 17.68 -20.59
N PHE A 210 24.06 16.71 -20.05
CA PHE A 210 24.53 15.36 -19.85
C PHE A 210 24.45 14.51 -21.14
N GLY A 211 23.45 14.79 -21.99
CA GLY A 211 23.35 14.22 -23.35
C GLY A 211 22.74 12.82 -23.44
N GLN A 212 22.04 12.38 -22.40
CA GLN A 212 21.21 11.17 -22.41
C GLN A 212 20.02 11.31 -21.45
N GLN A 213 19.08 10.38 -21.53
CA GLN A 213 17.94 10.26 -20.63
C GLN A 213 18.34 9.47 -19.38
N ILE A 214 17.67 9.74 -18.26
CA ILE A 214 17.88 9.00 -17.01
C ILE A 214 16.57 8.41 -16.51
N GLU A 215 16.64 7.21 -15.94
CA GLU A 215 15.63 6.67 -15.04
C GLU A 215 16.04 6.96 -13.60
N ILE A 216 15.11 7.42 -12.78
CA ILE A 216 15.30 7.62 -11.34
C ILE A 216 14.09 7.06 -10.57
N ASP A 217 14.38 6.22 -9.59
CA ASP A 217 13.37 5.59 -8.74
C ASP A 217 13.96 5.26 -7.37
N THR A 218 13.07 5.00 -6.41
CA THR A 218 13.38 4.42 -5.12
C THR A 218 12.80 3.00 -5.00
N PRO A 219 13.22 2.03 -5.83
CA PRO A 219 12.57 0.73 -5.90
C PRO A 219 12.69 -0.04 -4.59
N LEU A 220 11.63 -0.79 -4.26
CA LEU A 220 11.71 -1.90 -3.33
C LEU A 220 12.50 -3.04 -4.00
N LEU A 221 13.51 -3.53 -3.29
CA LEU A 221 14.35 -4.65 -3.69
C LEU A 221 13.75 -5.95 -3.19
N ASN A 222 13.97 -7.04 -3.92
CA ASN A 222 13.56 -8.39 -3.49
C ASN A 222 14.51 -8.93 -2.42
N ALA A 223 14.56 -8.23 -1.28
CA ALA A 223 15.44 -8.49 -0.16
C ALA A 223 14.77 -7.99 1.11
N LEU A 224 14.76 -8.83 2.15
CA LEU A 224 14.25 -8.47 3.46
C LEU A 224 15.40 -8.12 4.39
N MET A 225 15.25 -7.01 5.12
CA MET A 225 16.10 -6.71 6.27
C MET A 225 15.43 -7.24 7.53
N ARG A 226 16.22 -7.82 8.44
CA ARG A 226 15.76 -8.30 9.74
C ARG A 226 16.59 -7.59 10.81
N GLU A 227 15.92 -6.79 11.63
CA GLU A 227 16.48 -6.28 12.88
C GLU A 227 16.03 -7.21 14.02
N ASP A 228 16.93 -7.52 14.94
CA ASP A 228 16.57 -8.33 16.10
C ASP A 228 15.38 -7.70 16.83
N THR A 229 14.34 -8.50 17.10
CA THR A 229 13.07 -8.13 17.74
C THR A 229 12.07 -7.29 16.93
N LYS A 230 12.36 -6.95 15.66
CA LYS A 230 11.42 -6.19 14.82
C LYS A 230 10.89 -6.99 13.63
N GLN A 231 9.75 -6.55 13.12
CA GLN A 231 9.17 -7.10 11.91
C GLN A 231 10.12 -6.90 10.72
N PRO A 232 10.33 -7.93 9.87
CA PRO A 232 11.08 -7.78 8.64
C PRO A 232 10.45 -6.75 7.71
N TYR A 233 11.27 -6.06 6.93
CA TYR A 233 10.80 -5.09 5.94
C TYR A 233 11.56 -5.25 4.62
N LEU A 234 10.90 -4.92 3.51
CA LEU A 234 11.56 -4.85 2.19
C LEU A 234 12.58 -3.71 2.16
N ILE A 235 13.76 -4.00 1.61
CA ILE A 235 14.80 -2.99 1.43
C ILE A 235 14.38 -2.05 0.31
N ARG A 236 14.47 -0.73 0.54
CA ARG A 236 14.32 0.30 -0.49
C ARG A 236 15.70 0.86 -0.84
N ALA A 237 15.95 1.10 -2.12
CA ALA A 237 17.17 1.76 -2.58
C ALA A 237 16.82 2.93 -3.49
N LEU A 238 17.64 3.98 -3.52
CA LEU A 238 17.65 4.99 -4.57
C LEU A 238 18.54 4.50 -5.71
N VAL A 239 18.03 4.61 -6.95
CA VAL A 239 18.74 4.20 -8.16
C VAL A 239 18.59 5.28 -9.23
N ILE A 240 19.71 5.68 -9.87
CA ILE A 240 19.74 6.51 -11.08
C ILE A 240 20.53 5.77 -12.15
N ILE A 241 19.92 5.52 -13.32
CA ILE A 241 20.54 4.82 -14.44
C ILE A 241 20.40 5.62 -15.74
N GLY A 242 21.47 5.69 -16.53
CA GLY A 242 21.42 6.21 -17.90
C GLY A 242 20.71 5.23 -18.83
N VAL A 243 19.70 5.71 -19.55
CA VAL A 243 18.88 4.85 -20.43
C VAL A 243 19.68 4.32 -21.62
N ASP A 244 20.61 5.12 -22.14
CA ASP A 244 21.33 4.82 -23.38
C ASP A 244 22.57 3.94 -23.13
N ASP A 245 23.21 4.07 -21.96
CA ASP A 245 24.45 3.36 -21.62
C ASP A 245 24.31 2.32 -20.50
N ALA A 246 23.14 2.22 -19.88
CA ALA A 246 22.85 1.37 -18.73
C ALA A 246 23.82 1.59 -17.54
N HIS A 247 24.47 2.75 -17.47
CA HIS A 247 25.39 3.07 -16.40
C HIS A 247 24.63 3.47 -15.14
N VAL A 248 25.00 2.88 -14.00
CA VAL A 248 24.43 3.23 -12.69
C VAL A 248 25.19 4.44 -12.14
N TYR A 249 24.55 5.61 -12.20
CA TYR A 249 25.13 6.86 -11.69
C TYR A 249 24.98 7.01 -10.19
N LYS A 250 23.90 6.47 -9.61
CA LYS A 250 23.70 6.45 -8.17
C LYS A 250 23.01 5.17 -7.75
N TYR A 251 23.51 4.57 -6.68
CA TYR A 251 22.88 3.44 -5.99
C TYR A 251 23.11 3.60 -4.49
N GLN A 252 22.02 3.65 -3.72
CA GLN A 252 22.10 3.81 -2.27
C GLN A 252 20.95 3.08 -1.58
N ILE A 253 21.26 2.19 -0.64
CA ILE A 253 20.24 1.62 0.26
C ILE A 253 19.75 2.73 1.20
N LEU A 254 18.43 2.88 1.29
CA LEU A 254 17.80 3.93 2.08
C LEU A 254 17.50 3.47 3.51
N ASP A 255 17.50 4.43 4.43
CA ASP A 255 16.92 4.22 5.75
C ASP A 255 15.41 3.96 5.63
N LYS A 256 14.86 3.07 6.46
CA LYS A 256 13.44 2.71 6.40
C LYS A 256 12.49 3.86 6.76
N HIS A 257 13.00 4.90 7.41
CA HIS A 257 12.27 6.11 7.78
C HIS A 257 12.68 7.31 6.92
N ALA A 258 13.41 7.10 5.83
CA ALA A 258 13.81 8.17 4.92
C ALA A 258 12.57 8.92 4.38
N ASP A 259 12.68 10.25 4.32
CA ASP A 259 11.72 11.09 3.61
C ASP A 259 11.94 10.93 2.11
N ILE A 260 11.10 10.11 1.48
CA ILE A 260 11.24 9.69 0.10
C ILE A 260 11.16 10.88 -0.86
N THR A 261 10.30 11.85 -0.58
CA THR A 261 10.21 13.08 -1.38
C THR A 261 11.55 13.79 -1.38
N GLN A 262 12.19 13.94 -0.21
CA GLN A 262 13.50 14.59 -0.14
C GLN A 262 14.61 13.76 -0.77
N VAL A 263 14.56 12.43 -0.66
CA VAL A 263 15.51 11.54 -1.35
C VAL A 263 15.50 11.81 -2.85
N TYR A 264 14.32 11.98 -3.47
CA TYR A 264 14.22 12.31 -4.89
C TYR A 264 14.75 13.72 -5.21
N VAL A 265 14.38 14.71 -4.41
CA VAL A 265 14.82 16.11 -4.57
C VAL A 265 16.34 16.21 -4.53
N GLU A 266 16.95 15.69 -3.47
CA GLU A 266 18.40 15.71 -3.26
C GLU A 266 19.12 14.93 -4.37
N ALA A 267 18.62 13.75 -4.73
CA ALA A 267 19.21 12.93 -5.77
C ALA A 267 19.23 13.60 -7.14
N LEU A 268 18.15 14.29 -7.53
CA LEU A 268 18.11 15.00 -8.81
C LEU A 268 19.03 16.22 -8.81
N ILE A 269 19.05 17.00 -7.72
CA ILE A 269 19.94 18.17 -7.60
C ILE A 269 21.40 17.72 -7.70
N GLU A 270 21.81 16.77 -6.85
CA GLU A 270 23.18 16.25 -6.85
C GLU A 270 23.59 15.70 -8.22
N PHE A 271 22.70 14.95 -8.88
CA PHE A 271 22.97 14.42 -10.21
C PHE A 271 23.23 15.54 -11.23
N VAL A 272 22.38 16.58 -11.24
CA VAL A 272 22.53 17.69 -12.19
C VAL A 272 23.78 18.51 -11.88
N GLU A 273 24.14 18.70 -10.61
CA GLU A 273 25.37 19.37 -10.23
C GLU A 273 26.61 18.63 -10.76
N GLU A 274 26.65 17.32 -10.57
CA GLU A 274 27.80 16.48 -10.93
C GLU A 274 27.91 16.25 -12.44
N PHE A 275 26.81 15.81 -13.08
CA PHE A 275 26.82 15.32 -14.47
C PHE A 275 26.21 16.30 -15.47
N GLY A 276 25.43 17.29 -15.01
CA GLY A 276 24.69 18.21 -15.86
C GLY A 276 23.25 17.75 -16.12
N ARG A 277 22.51 18.55 -16.89
CA ARG A 277 21.07 18.38 -17.13
C ARG A 277 20.82 17.22 -18.10
N PRO A 278 20.03 16.20 -17.72
CA PRO A 278 19.66 15.13 -18.64
C PRO A 278 18.71 15.63 -19.73
N GLU A 279 18.58 14.83 -20.79
CA GLU A 279 17.66 15.11 -21.91
C GLU A 279 16.20 14.91 -21.50
N ALA A 280 15.94 13.91 -20.65
CA ALA A 280 14.66 13.66 -20.00
C ALA A 280 14.89 12.95 -18.65
N ILE A 281 13.94 13.13 -17.73
CA ILE A 281 13.87 12.42 -16.46
C ILE A 281 12.68 11.47 -16.54
N ILE A 282 12.93 10.18 -16.38
CA ILE A 282 11.92 9.13 -16.42
C ILE A 282 11.74 8.61 -14.99
N VAL A 283 10.51 8.63 -14.51
CA VAL A 283 10.16 8.24 -13.13
C VAL A 283 9.04 7.22 -13.12
N ARG A 284 8.95 6.42 -12.06
CA ARG A 284 7.98 5.32 -12.02
C ARG A 284 6.55 5.77 -11.80
N ASP A 285 6.38 6.70 -10.88
CA ASP A 285 5.10 6.98 -10.26
C ASP A 285 4.95 8.46 -9.91
N ILE A 286 3.73 8.79 -9.49
CA ILE A 286 3.36 10.15 -9.18
C ILE A 286 3.99 10.67 -7.88
N GLU A 287 4.47 9.79 -6.97
CA GLU A 287 5.26 10.19 -5.79
C GLU A 287 6.59 10.80 -6.25
N ALA A 288 7.30 10.11 -7.14
CA ALA A 288 8.54 10.59 -7.75
C ALA A 288 8.30 11.84 -8.61
N ALA A 289 7.25 11.85 -9.43
CA ALA A 289 6.91 13.00 -10.26
C ALA A 289 6.62 14.25 -9.40
N ASN A 290 5.80 14.12 -8.36
CA ASN A 290 5.48 15.22 -7.45
C ASN A 290 6.74 15.83 -6.80
N ALA A 291 7.68 14.97 -6.38
CA ALA A 291 8.93 15.42 -5.77
C ALA A 291 9.83 16.22 -6.72
N MET A 292 9.83 15.88 -8.02
CA MET A 292 10.82 16.40 -8.98
C MET A 292 10.26 17.36 -10.03
N ASP A 293 8.95 17.45 -10.24
CA ASP A 293 8.33 18.21 -11.34
C ASP A 293 8.76 19.69 -11.35
N GLN A 294 8.73 20.34 -10.18
CA GLN A 294 9.16 21.75 -10.07
C GLN A 294 10.64 21.93 -10.44
N ILE A 295 11.50 21.01 -10.00
CA ILE A 295 12.94 21.05 -10.28
C ILE A 295 13.18 20.82 -11.78
N ALA A 296 12.53 19.80 -12.35
CA ALA A 296 12.59 19.47 -13.77
C ALA A 296 12.18 20.66 -14.65
N ALA A 297 11.08 21.33 -14.29
CA ALA A 297 10.62 22.55 -14.97
C ALA A 297 11.65 23.69 -14.88
N MET A 298 12.26 23.91 -13.70
CA MET A 298 13.26 24.96 -13.50
C MET A 298 14.53 24.74 -14.32
N ILE A 299 14.99 23.49 -14.44
CA ILE A 299 16.18 23.15 -15.24
C ILE A 299 15.87 22.98 -16.73
N GLN A 300 14.59 23.05 -17.12
CA GLN A 300 14.08 22.87 -18.48
C GLN A 300 14.39 21.47 -19.03
N THR A 301 14.08 20.45 -18.23
CA THR A 301 14.19 19.05 -18.63
C THR A 301 12.79 18.41 -18.54
N PRO A 302 12.30 17.77 -19.61
CA PRO A 302 11.06 16.99 -19.58
C PRO A 302 11.08 15.91 -18.50
N LEU A 303 9.97 15.78 -17.78
CA LEU A 303 9.71 14.68 -16.85
C LEU A 303 8.59 13.81 -17.39
N ALA A 304 8.79 12.49 -17.42
CA ALA A 304 7.80 11.52 -17.88
C ALA A 304 7.61 10.40 -16.85
N VAL A 305 6.37 9.93 -16.72
CA VAL A 305 5.98 8.89 -15.76
C VAL A 305 5.66 7.60 -16.51
N PHE A 306 6.31 6.49 -16.14
CA PHE A 306 6.05 5.17 -16.69
C PHE A 306 6.07 4.12 -15.58
N SER A 307 5.06 3.26 -15.51
CA SER A 307 4.97 2.21 -14.47
C SER A 307 6.13 1.21 -14.51
N GLU A 308 6.71 1.00 -15.69
CA GLU A 308 7.89 0.18 -15.95
C GLU A 308 9.08 1.09 -16.30
N LEU A 309 10.21 0.86 -15.63
CA LEU A 309 11.46 1.58 -15.85
C LEU A 309 12.47 0.53 -16.28
N VAL A 310 12.67 0.38 -17.59
CA VAL A 310 13.34 -0.78 -18.20
C VAL A 310 14.74 -0.96 -17.63
N SER A 311 15.53 0.11 -17.56
CA SER A 311 16.91 0.04 -17.08
C SER A 311 16.99 -0.31 -15.59
N ILE A 312 16.12 0.27 -14.76
CA ILE A 312 16.05 -0.02 -13.32
C ILE A 312 15.47 -1.41 -13.04
N ASP A 313 14.47 -1.85 -13.79
CA ASP A 313 13.84 -3.15 -13.63
C ASP A 313 14.81 -4.28 -14.03
N ASP A 314 15.54 -4.12 -15.14
CA ASP A 314 16.64 -5.03 -15.55
C ASP A 314 17.76 -5.09 -14.50
N PHE A 315 18.16 -3.93 -13.95
CA PHE A 315 19.15 -3.87 -12.87
C PHE A 315 18.68 -4.65 -11.62
N ASN A 316 17.42 -4.47 -11.23
CA ASN A 316 16.83 -5.16 -10.08
C ASN A 316 16.72 -6.67 -10.31
N ASP A 317 16.41 -7.10 -11.53
CA ASP A 317 16.37 -8.51 -11.89
C ASP A 317 17.76 -9.15 -11.89
N GLY A 318 18.79 -8.45 -12.38
CA GLY A 318 20.17 -8.88 -12.27
C GLY A 318 20.64 -9.11 -10.83
N LEU A 319 20.21 -8.26 -9.88
CA LEU A 319 20.49 -8.43 -8.46
C LEU A 319 19.84 -9.71 -7.87
N LYS A 320 18.68 -10.14 -8.39
CA LYS A 320 18.01 -11.37 -7.96
C LYS A 320 18.81 -12.60 -8.41
N GLU A 321 19.24 -12.63 -9.67
CA GLU A 321 19.96 -13.77 -10.25
C GLU A 321 21.30 -14.02 -9.55
N PHE A 322 22.07 -12.96 -9.28
CA PHE A 322 23.36 -13.07 -8.58
C PHE A 322 23.23 -13.68 -7.17
N LYS A 323 22.14 -13.39 -6.46
CA LYS A 323 21.86 -14.00 -5.15
C LYS A 323 21.55 -15.49 -5.25
N GLN A 324 20.83 -15.90 -6.30
CA GLN A 324 20.45 -17.30 -6.52
C GLN A 324 21.64 -18.16 -6.98
N SER A 325 22.56 -17.60 -7.78
CA SER A 325 23.78 -18.32 -8.18
C SER A 325 24.69 -18.59 -6.99
N ASN A 326 24.87 -17.61 -6.08
CA ASN A 326 25.75 -17.76 -4.92
C ASN A 326 25.18 -18.66 -3.80
N THR A 327 23.88 -18.91 -3.76
CA THR A 327 23.28 -19.88 -2.82
C THR A 327 23.39 -21.33 -3.28
N ARG A 328 23.74 -21.59 -4.56
CA ARG A 328 23.97 -22.95 -5.09
C ARG A 328 25.41 -23.45 -4.92
N PHE A 329 26.32 -22.61 -4.43
CA PHE A 329 27.74 -22.94 -4.25
C PHE A 329 28.18 -23.03 -2.78
N ASN A 330 27.24 -23.03 -1.82
CA ASN A 330 27.51 -23.24 -0.40
C ASN A 330 26.85 -24.52 0.13
#